data_AF-A0A3R7BZQ5-F1
#
_entry.id   AF-A0A3R7BZQ5-F1
#
_cell.length_a   1.000
_cell.length_b   1.000
_cell.length_c   1.000
_cell.angle_alpha   90.00
_cell.angle_beta   90.00
_cell.angle_gamma   90.00
#
_symmetry.space_group_name_H-M   'P 1'
#
loop_
_entity.id
_entity.type
_entity.pdbx_description
1 polymer ?
#
loop_
_entity_poly.entity_id
_entity_poly.type
_entity_poly.pdbx_seq_one_letter_code
_entity_poly.pdbx_strand_id
1 'polypeptide(L)'
;MNEFVDESSGVLIGASARGTNGRVMMGDGTEWDVEPSAICAGMDQVLAMTPYARQKMAQEGQRKYFDQLGYFQSQMNDLRDWLRQ
;
A
#
# COMPACT_ATOMS: atom_id res chain seq x y z
N MET A 1 1.40 4.55 9.56
CA MET A 1 2.00 3.72 8.50
C MET A 1 0.98 3.64 7.36
N ASN A 2 0.91 4.66 6.50
CA ASN A 2 -0.07 4.78 5.39
C ASN A 2 0.61 4.54 4.03
N GLU A 3 1.45 3.51 3.93
CA GLU A 3 2.70 3.68 3.15
C GLU A 3 2.69 3.19 1.71
N PHE A 4 1.63 2.58 1.18
CA PHE A 4 1.85 1.78 -0.03
C PHE A 4 1.60 2.44 -1.38
N VAL A 5 1.05 3.65 -1.44
CA VAL A 5 0.89 4.35 -2.72
C VAL A 5 0.86 5.85 -2.49
N ASP A 6 1.82 6.60 -3.04
CA ASP A 6 1.65 8.03 -3.26
C ASP A 6 1.22 8.30 -4.70
N GLU A 7 0.90 9.56 -5.01
CA GLU A 7 0.42 9.96 -6.34
C GLU A 7 1.40 9.61 -7.49
N SER A 8 2.67 9.37 -7.17
CA SER A 8 3.71 9.05 -8.17
C SER A 8 3.93 7.56 -8.37
N SER A 9 3.51 6.73 -7.41
CA SER A 9 3.91 5.31 -7.33
C SER A 9 2.76 4.33 -7.47
N GLY A 10 1.54 4.82 -7.72
CA GLY A 10 0.37 3.99 -8.02
C GLY A 10 -0.93 4.79 -7.97
N VAL A 11 -2.06 4.09 -7.85
CA VAL A 11 -3.39 4.69 -7.73
C VAL A 11 -4.02 4.28 -6.40
N LEU A 12 -4.57 5.25 -5.67
CA LEU A 12 -5.34 5.00 -4.45
C LEU A 12 -6.72 4.46 -4.82
N ILE A 13 -7.06 3.28 -4.31
CA ILE A 13 -8.39 2.69 -4.44
C ILE A 13 -9.25 3.19 -3.28
N GLY A 14 -10.44 3.68 -3.60
CA GLY A 14 -11.42 4.08 -2.59
C GLY A 14 -11.77 2.91 -1.68
N ALA A 15 -11.59 3.09 -0.38
CA ALA A 15 -11.89 2.10 0.64
C ALA A 15 -12.60 2.77 1.81
N SER A 16 -13.42 2.00 2.52
CA SER A 16 -14.08 2.44 3.74
C SER A 16 -13.66 1.55 4.90
N ALA A 17 -13.61 2.12 6.11
CA ALA A 17 -13.30 1.31 7.29
C ALA A 17 -14.35 0.21 7.41
N ARG A 18 -13.90 -1.05 7.52
CA ARG A 18 -14.83 -2.16 7.64
C ARG A 18 -15.64 -2.03 8.92
N GLY A 19 -16.96 -2.17 8.82
CA GLY A 19 -17.84 -2.16 9.98
C GLY A 19 -17.50 -3.32 10.92
N THR A 20 -17.03 -3.02 12.14
CA THR A 20 -16.61 -4.02 13.13
C THR A 20 -17.81 -4.55 13.92
N ASN A 21 -18.74 -5.24 13.26
CA ASN A 21 -19.82 -5.99 13.94
C ASN A 21 -19.31 -7.26 14.66
N GLY A 22 -18.03 -7.30 15.04
CA GLY A 22 -17.31 -8.43 15.62
C GLY A 22 -15.79 -8.23 15.58
N ARG A 23 -15.02 -9.21 16.08
CA ARG A 23 -13.55 -9.20 16.00
C ARG A 23 -13.14 -9.28 14.53
N VAL A 24 -12.54 -8.20 14.02
CA VAL A 24 -11.72 -8.24 12.80
C VAL A 24 -10.51 -9.15 13.04
N MET A 25 -10.10 -9.92 12.04
CA MET A 25 -9.02 -10.91 12.16
C MET A 25 -7.68 -10.25 12.49
N MET A 26 -7.46 -9.04 11.98
CA MET A 26 -6.19 -8.31 12.10
C MET A 26 -6.22 -7.17 13.13
N GLY A 27 -7.37 -6.92 13.78
CA GLY A 27 -7.57 -5.82 14.74
C GLY A 27 -8.17 -4.55 14.11
N ASP A 28 -8.79 -3.71 14.93
CA ASP A 28 -9.52 -2.53 14.46
C ASP A 28 -8.63 -1.59 13.63
N GLY A 29 -9.17 -1.05 12.53
CA GLY A 29 -8.46 -0.13 11.63
C GLY A 29 -7.46 -0.79 10.67
N THR A 30 -7.32 -2.11 10.70
CA THR A 30 -6.44 -2.86 9.79
C THR A 30 -7.18 -3.49 8.61
N GLU A 31 -8.51 -3.60 8.69
CA GLU A 31 -9.38 -4.13 7.64
C GLU A 31 -10.25 -3.04 7.04
N TRP A 32 -10.37 -3.06 5.71
CA TRP A 32 -11.06 -2.05 4.93
C TRP A 32 -11.97 -2.72 3.90
N ASP A 33 -13.19 -2.23 3.76
CA ASP A 33 -14.12 -2.64 2.72
C ASP A 33 -13.79 -1.86 1.44
N VAL A 34 -13.50 -2.61 0.37
CA VAL A 34 -13.27 -2.08 -0.96
C VAL A 34 -14.41 -2.53 -1.85
N GLU A 35 -15.20 -1.56 -2.32
CA GLU A 35 -16.24 -1.84 -3.29
C GLU A 35 -15.60 -2.30 -4.62
N PRO A 36 -16.12 -3.35 -5.28
CA PRO A 36 -15.58 -3.81 -6.55
C PRO A 36 -15.50 -2.71 -7.62
N SER A 37 -16.45 -1.76 -7.60
CA SER A 37 -16.45 -0.59 -8.48
C SER A 37 -15.25 0.34 -8.27
N ALA A 38 -14.74 0.46 -7.04
CA ALA A 38 -13.57 1.26 -6.72
C ALA A 38 -12.29 0.66 -7.33
N ILE A 39 -12.20 -0.69 -7.39
CA ILE A 39 -11.09 -1.39 -8.06
C ILE A 39 -11.11 -1.10 -9.56
N CYS A 40 -12.29 -1.23 -10.19
CA CYS A 40 -12.45 -0.92 -11.61
C CYS A 40 -12.07 0.53 -11.92
N ALA A 41 -12.54 1.49 -11.10
CA ALA A 41 -12.19 2.90 -11.26
C ALA A 41 -10.68 3.16 -11.14
N GLY A 42 -9.98 2.45 -10.24
CA GLY A 42 -8.52 2.51 -10.14
C GLY A 42 -7.82 1.99 -11.40
N MET A 43 -8.31 0.87 -11.94
CA MET A 43 -7.79 0.31 -13.20
C MET A 43 -8.02 1.24 -14.38
N ASP A 44 -9.20 1.87 -14.47
CA ASP A 44 -9.52 2.82 -15.53
C ASP A 44 -8.56 4.02 -15.53
N GLN A 45 -8.16 4.51 -14.34
CA GLN A 45 -7.15 5.57 -14.23
C GLN A 45 -5.80 5.12 -14.82
N VAL A 46 -5.33 3.92 -14.47
CA VAL A 46 -4.08 3.37 -15.01
C VAL A 46 -4.18 3.17 -16.53
N LEU A 47 -5.32 2.67 -17.01
CA LEU A 47 -5.57 2.41 -18.42
C LEU A 47 -5.66 3.71 -19.25
N ALA A 48 -6.15 4.80 -18.66
CA ALA A 48 -6.21 6.12 -19.28
C ALA A 48 -4.84 6.81 -19.40
N MET A 49 -3.82 6.37 -18.64
CA MET A 49 -2.46 6.91 -18.75
C MET A 49 -1.82 6.56 -20.08
N THR A 50 -0.97 7.45 -20.58
CA THR A 50 -0.07 7.15 -21.69
C THR A 50 0.89 6.01 -21.31
N PRO A 51 1.40 5.23 -22.29
CA PRO A 51 2.36 4.17 -22.01
C PRO A 51 3.58 4.63 -21.20
N TYR A 52 4.09 5.83 -21.51
CA TYR A 52 5.22 6.43 -20.78
C TYR A 52 4.88 6.76 -19.32
N ALA A 53 3.74 7.42 -19.09
CA ALA A 53 3.31 7.76 -17.72
C ALA A 53 3.10 6.50 -16.87
N ARG A 54 2.49 5.47 -17.45
CA ARG A 54 2.29 4.17 -16.80
C ARG A 54 3.62 3.48 -16.48
N GLN A 55 4.57 3.48 -17.42
CA GLN A 55 5.91 2.94 -17.19
C GLN A 55 6.63 3.66 -16.06
N LYS A 56 6.58 5.00 -16.06
CA LYS A 56 7.19 5.82 -15.02
C LYS A 56 6.59 5.51 -13.65
N MET A 57 5.26 5.46 -13.55
CA MET A 57 4.57 5.10 -12.30
C MET A 57 4.97 3.71 -11.80
N ALA A 58 5.08 2.71 -12.69
CA ALA A 58 5.51 1.37 -12.33
C ALA A 58 6.95 1.33 -11.80
N GLN A 59 7.86 2.10 -12.41
CA GLN A 59 9.25 2.21 -11.95
C GLN A 59 9.34 2.87 -10.56
N GLU A 60 8.57 3.93 -10.32
CA GLU A 60 8.51 4.59 -9.01
C GLU A 60 7.89 3.68 -7.95
N GLY A 61 6.83 2.94 -8.30
CA GLY A 61 6.23 1.91 -7.45
C GLY A 61 7.25 0.84 -7.04
N GLN A 62 8.00 0.31 -8.01
CA GLN A 62 9.03 -0.69 -7.75
C GLN A 62 10.13 -0.14 -6.83
N ARG A 63 10.64 1.07 -7.12
CA ARG A 63 11.69 1.71 -6.33
C ARG A 63 11.26 1.85 -4.86
N LYS A 64 10.09 2.43 -4.62
CA LYS A 64 9.57 2.64 -3.27
C LYS A 64 9.35 1.34 -2.50
N TYR A 65 8.83 0.30 -3.17
CA TYR A 65 8.67 -1.01 -2.54
C TYR A 65 10.01 -1.52 -1.99
N PHE A 66 11.09 -1.45 -2.77
CA PHE A 66 12.40 -1.90 -2.31
C PHE A 66 13.00 -0.99 -1.23
N ASP A 67 12.81 0.33 -1.32
CA ASP A 67 13.23 1.27 -0.27
C ASP A 67 12.56 0.95 1.07
N GLN A 68 11.24 0.68 1.05
CA GLN A 68 10.47 0.30 2.24
C GLN A 68 10.87 -1.07 2.78
N LEU A 69 11.11 -2.04 1.90
CA LEU A 69 11.60 -3.35 2.32
C LEU A 69 12.95 -3.25 3.02
N GLY A 70 13.87 -2.44 2.48
CA GLY A 70 15.17 -2.16 3.09
C GLY A 70 15.03 -1.48 4.45
N TYR A 71 14.16 -0.46 4.54
CA TYR A 71 13.86 0.19 5.81
C TYR A 71 13.29 -0.78 6.84
N PHE A 72 12.28 -1.57 6.48
CA PHE A 72 11.69 -2.57 7.35
C PHE A 72 12.74 -3.57 7.87
N GLN A 73 13.60 -4.08 6.99
CA GLN A 73 14.69 -4.98 7.38
C GLN A 73 15.64 -4.32 8.39
N SER A 74 16.00 -3.05 8.18
CA SER A 74 16.82 -2.29 9.13
C SER A 74 16.14 -2.21 10.50
N GLN A 75 14.87 -1.78 10.54
CA GLN A 75 14.13 -1.66 11.79
C GLN A 75 13.97 -3.00 12.53
N MET A 76 13.81 -4.11 11.79
CA MET A 76 13.74 -5.44 12.39
C MET A 76 15.08 -5.91 12.97
N ASN A 77 16.20 -5.54 12.33
CA ASN A 77 17.52 -5.80 12.90
C ASN A 77 17.75 -4.99 14.17
N ASP A 78 17.40 -3.70 14.16
CA ASP A 78 17.50 -2.83 15.34
C ASP A 78 16.67 -3.37 16.51
N LEU A 79 15.43 -3.80 16.23
CA LEU A 79 14.56 -4.44 17.22
C LEU A 79 15.18 -5.72 17.78
N ARG A 80 15.73 -6.58 16.91
CA ARG A 80 16.37 -7.83 17.33
C ARG A 80 17.58 -7.58 18.22
N ASP A 81 18.38 -6.58 17.90
CA ASP A 81 19.59 -6.24 18.66
C ASP A 81 19.24 -5.58 19.99
N TRP A 82 18.17 -4.77 20.04
CA TRP A 82 17.60 -4.25 21.29
C TRP A 82 17.10 -5.39 22.22
N LEU A 83 16.42 -6.40 21.68
CA LEU A 83 15.91 -7.54 22.46
C LEU A 83 17.00 -8.46 23.03
N ARG A 84 18.25 -8.34 22.58
CA ARG A 84 19.39 -9.16 23.03
C ARG A 84 20.21 -8.50 24.14
N GLN A 85 19.92 -7.24 24.46
CA GLN A 85 20.49 -6.51 25.60
C GLN A 85 19.80 -6.94 26.89
#